data_AF-A0A7K0DAF4-F1
#
_entry.id   AF-A0A7K0DAF4-F1
#
_cell.length_a   1.000
_cell.length_b   1.000
_cell.length_c   1.000
_cell.angle_alpha   90.00
_cell.angle_beta   90.00
_cell.angle_gamma   90.00
#
_symmetry.space_group_name_H-M   'P 1'
#
loop_
_entity.id
_entity.type
_entity.pdbx_description
1 polymer ?
#
loop_
_entity_poly.entity_id
_entity_poly.type
_entity_poly.pdbx_seq_one_letter_code
_entity_poly.pdbx_strand_id
1 'polypeptide(L)'
;MPVHWALLHGDAETGVTIHWMDRDFDAGPIVAQQAGVLLPDSIDDEVADGLIRTFDDITQDLVPVALERAARGCPGEPQNQAEATYEGPVGPEWSTVDWSRTAREIHNQVRARRFGIYDPPGPVAELNGRRISLLQTSLRPAEGLRAQCSDAPLWITMHLDLFESIGS
;
A
#
# COMPACT_ATOMS: atom_id res chain seq x y z
N MET A 1 -0.92 -6.88 -3.74
CA MET A 1 0.45 -7.02 -3.21
C MET A 1 0.40 -6.65 -1.73
N PRO A 2 1.11 -7.37 -0.84
CA PRO A 2 1.04 -7.16 0.62
C PRO A 2 1.23 -5.70 1.05
N VAL A 3 2.09 -4.93 0.36
CA VAL A 3 2.29 -3.51 0.64
C VAL A 3 1.03 -2.66 0.50
N HIS A 4 0.11 -3.00 -0.42
CA HIS A 4 -1.15 -2.26 -0.54
C HIS A 4 -1.97 -2.40 0.74
N TRP A 5 -2.06 -3.61 1.29
CA TRP A 5 -2.78 -3.85 2.54
C TRP A 5 -2.08 -3.19 3.71
N ALA A 6 -0.75 -3.25 3.78
CA ALA A 6 0.00 -2.53 4.80
C ALA A 6 -0.29 -1.01 4.77
N LEU A 7 -0.32 -0.41 3.57
CA LEU A 7 -0.69 0.98 3.40
C LEU A 7 -2.15 1.26 3.78
N LEU A 8 -3.09 0.38 3.41
CA LEU A 8 -4.52 0.50 3.75
C LEU A 8 -4.76 0.44 5.27
N HIS A 9 -4.09 -0.48 5.96
CA HIS A 9 -4.16 -0.62 7.42
C HIS A 9 -3.42 0.49 8.17
N GLY A 10 -2.55 1.23 7.47
CA GLY A 10 -1.78 2.31 8.06
C GLY A 10 -0.56 1.83 8.82
N ASP A 11 -0.03 0.66 8.44
CA ASP A 11 1.19 0.11 9.01
C ASP A 11 2.36 1.08 8.79
N ALA A 12 3.24 1.16 9.79
CA ALA A 12 4.42 2.02 9.73
C ALA A 12 5.55 1.38 8.91
N GLU A 13 5.56 0.06 8.83
CA GLU A 13 6.62 -0.71 8.20
C GLU A 13 6.09 -2.01 7.57
N THR A 14 6.90 -2.56 6.67
CA THR A 14 6.68 -3.86 6.02
C THR A 14 8.03 -4.59 5.88
N GLY A 15 8.09 -5.66 5.09
CA GLY A 15 9.32 -6.41 4.89
C GLY A 15 9.30 -7.35 3.70
N VAL A 16 10.45 -7.98 3.46
CA VAL A 16 10.63 -9.01 2.43
C VAL A 16 11.00 -10.31 3.14
N THR A 17 10.31 -11.39 2.77
CA THR A 17 10.52 -12.72 3.33
C THR A 17 10.75 -13.70 2.19
N ILE A 18 11.81 -14.50 2.28
CA ILE A 18 12.01 -15.70 1.47
C ILE A 18 11.69 -16.89 2.35
N HIS A 19 10.72 -17.69 1.93
CA HIS A 19 10.28 -18.86 2.66
C HIS A 19 10.21 -20.08 1.75
N TRP A 20 10.15 -21.27 2.34
CA TRP A 20 9.86 -22.49 1.62
C TRP A 20 8.40 -22.50 1.17
N MET A 21 8.14 -22.97 -0.05
CA MET A 21 6.77 -23.28 -0.45
C MET A 21 6.30 -24.51 0.32
N ASP A 22 5.07 -24.48 0.82
CA ASP A 22 4.37 -25.67 1.27
C ASP A 22 2.99 -25.78 0.59
N ARG A 23 2.08 -26.59 1.13
CA ARG A 23 0.73 -26.78 0.59
C ARG A 23 -0.20 -25.58 0.81
N ASP A 24 0.10 -24.77 1.82
CA ASP A 24 -0.65 -23.64 2.31
C ASP A 24 -0.01 -22.34 1.74
N PHE A 25 -0.84 -21.36 1.38
CA PHE A 25 -0.37 -20.15 0.68
C PHE A 25 0.47 -19.29 1.63
N ASP A 26 1.70 -18.95 1.22
CA ASP A 26 2.66 -18.11 1.95
C ASP A 26 2.95 -18.55 3.42
N ALA A 27 2.73 -19.83 3.76
CA ALA A 27 2.78 -20.32 5.14
C ALA A 27 4.04 -21.11 5.52
N GLY A 28 4.86 -21.49 4.54
CA GLY A 28 6.01 -22.35 4.80
C GLY A 28 7.14 -21.66 5.59
N PRO A 29 8.11 -22.44 6.13
CA PRO A 29 9.15 -21.90 7.01
C PRO A 29 10.01 -20.81 6.36
N ILE A 30 10.35 -19.77 7.12
CA ILE A 30 11.17 -18.63 6.72
C ILE A 30 12.63 -19.07 6.56
N VAL A 31 13.24 -18.75 5.42
CA VAL A 31 14.65 -19.05 5.12
C VAL A 31 15.52 -17.82 5.33
N ALA A 32 15.04 -16.65 4.90
CA ALA A 32 15.68 -15.36 5.11
C ALA A 32 14.61 -14.26 5.13
N GLN A 33 14.83 -13.21 5.92
CA GLN A 33 13.86 -12.13 6.06
C GLN A 33 14.58 -10.82 6.35
N GLN A 34 14.03 -9.73 5.83
CA GLN A 34 14.33 -8.37 6.24
C GLN A 34 13.01 -7.65 6.57
N ALA A 35 12.84 -7.31 7.84
CA ALA A 35 11.73 -6.50 8.33
C ALA A 35 12.12 -5.02 8.43
N GLY A 36 11.16 -4.15 8.77
CA GLY A 36 11.42 -2.74 9.08
C GLY A 36 11.58 -1.83 7.86
N VAL A 37 11.06 -2.22 6.70
CA VAL A 37 10.98 -1.32 5.54
C VAL A 37 9.91 -0.28 5.82
N LEU A 38 10.31 0.96 6.07
CA LEU A 38 9.40 2.04 6.44
C LEU A 38 8.45 2.39 5.30
N LEU A 39 7.17 2.59 5.64
CA LEU A 39 6.14 3.06 4.73
C LEU A 39 5.89 4.56 4.95
N PRO A 40 6.18 5.42 3.96
CA PRO A 40 5.98 6.86 4.07
C PRO A 40 4.51 7.26 4.29
N ASP A 41 4.31 8.36 5.01
CA ASP A 41 2.98 8.97 5.26
C ASP A 41 2.42 9.66 3.99
N SER A 42 3.26 9.91 2.98
CA SER A 42 2.85 10.43 1.67
C SER A 42 3.55 9.64 0.56
N ILE A 43 2.81 9.29 -0.48
CA ILE A 43 3.30 8.52 -1.63
C ILE A 43 2.91 9.25 -2.90
N ASP A 44 3.92 9.81 -3.57
CA ASP A 44 3.87 10.21 -4.97
C ASP A 44 4.57 9.14 -5.83
N ASP A 45 4.70 9.39 -7.14
CA ASP A 45 5.30 8.42 -8.06
C ASP A 45 6.79 8.19 -7.74
N GLU A 46 7.53 9.22 -7.33
CA GLU A 46 8.96 9.13 -7.02
C GLU A 46 9.21 8.29 -5.76
N VAL A 47 8.37 8.47 -4.74
CA VAL A 47 8.37 7.68 -3.51
C VAL A 47 7.94 6.24 -3.78
N ALA A 48 6.90 6.03 -4.59
CA ALA A 48 6.45 4.69 -4.97
C ALA A 48 7.57 3.92 -5.70
N ASP A 49 8.20 4.55 -6.69
CA ASP A 49 9.33 3.97 -7.41
C ASP A 49 10.53 3.71 -6.49
N GLY A 50 10.78 4.59 -5.52
CA GLY A 50 11.83 4.40 -4.51
C GLY A 50 11.60 3.20 -3.60
N LEU A 51 10.35 2.98 -3.18
CA LEU A 51 9.98 1.80 -2.40
C LEU A 51 10.13 0.52 -3.21
N ILE A 52 9.72 0.52 -4.48
CA ILE A 52 9.90 -0.63 -5.38
C ILE A 52 11.39 -0.97 -5.51
N ARG A 53 12.25 0.02 -5.78
CA ARG A 53 13.71 -0.19 -5.81
C ARG A 53 14.25 -0.73 -4.48
N THR A 54 13.74 -0.24 -3.35
CA THR A 54 14.14 -0.74 -2.03
C THR A 54 13.78 -2.22 -1.87
N PHE A 55 12.58 -2.64 -2.29
CA PHE A 55 12.20 -4.05 -2.25
C PHE A 55 13.05 -4.91 -3.19
N ASP A 56 13.37 -4.40 -4.38
CA ASP A 56 14.23 -5.09 -5.35
C ASP A 56 15.65 -5.28 -4.80
N ASP A 57 16.24 -4.24 -4.19
CA ASP A 57 17.57 -4.29 -3.58
C ASP A 57 17.60 -5.30 -2.44
N ILE A 58 16.62 -5.26 -1.53
CA ILE A 58 16.51 -6.23 -0.43
C ILE A 58 16.36 -7.64 -0.97
N THR A 59 15.56 -7.84 -2.02
CA THR A 59 15.38 -9.15 -2.63
C THR A 59 16.69 -9.66 -3.24
N GLN A 60 17.44 -8.80 -3.93
CA GLN A 60 18.75 -9.13 -4.49
C GLN A 60 19.77 -9.52 -3.40
N ASP A 61 19.69 -8.92 -2.22
CA ASP A 61 20.53 -9.27 -1.07
C ASP A 61 20.10 -10.58 -0.38
N LEU A 62 18.79 -10.80 -0.22
CA LEU A 62 18.27 -11.96 0.50
C LEU A 62 18.33 -13.25 -0.32
N VAL A 63 18.14 -13.20 -1.64
CA VAL A 63 18.07 -14.41 -2.49
C VAL A 63 19.36 -15.24 -2.42
N PRO A 64 20.57 -14.69 -2.59
CA PRO A 64 21.81 -15.45 -2.45
C PRO A 64 21.97 -16.11 -1.07
N VAL A 65 21.62 -15.38 0.00
CA VAL A 65 21.67 -15.88 1.37
C VAL A 65 20.71 -17.06 1.55
N ALA A 66 19.48 -16.94 1.05
CA ALA A 66 18.50 -18.00 1.13
C ALA A 66 18.91 -19.24 0.33
N LEU A 67 19.48 -19.05 -0.87
CA LEU A 67 19.99 -20.15 -1.70
C LEU A 67 21.18 -20.87 -1.05
N GLU A 68 22.09 -20.14 -0.41
CA GLU A 68 23.21 -20.74 0.34
C GLU A 68 22.70 -21.57 1.53
N ARG A 69 21.74 -21.03 2.30
CA ARG A 69 21.09 -21.75 3.41
C ARG A 69 20.37 -23.00 2.91
N ALA A 70 19.63 -22.89 1.82
CA ALA A 70 18.94 -23.99 1.17
C ALA A 70 19.92 -25.11 0.72
N ALA A 71 21.03 -24.74 0.09
CA ALA A 71 22.06 -25.69 -0.36
C ALA A 71 22.71 -26.47 0.80
N ARG A 72 22.71 -25.90 2.01
CA ARG A 72 23.16 -26.55 3.25
C ARG A 72 22.08 -27.37 3.96
N GLY A 73 20.88 -27.45 3.40
CA GLY A 73 19.75 -28.17 4.00
C GLY A 73 19.08 -27.43 5.15
N CYS A 74 19.11 -26.09 5.16
CA CYS A 74 18.38 -25.30 6.16
C CYS A 74 16.86 -25.55 6.05
N PRO A 75 16.20 -26.04 7.12
CA PRO A 75 14.76 -26.30 7.10
C PRO A 75 13.91 -25.01 7.19
N GLY A 76 14.53 -23.87 7.51
CA GLY A 76 13.84 -22.61 7.80
C GLY A 76 13.22 -22.57 9.21
N GLU A 77 12.74 -21.39 9.59
CA GLU A 77 12.06 -21.12 10.86
C GLU A 77 10.54 -21.17 10.65
N PRO A 78 9.79 -22.03 11.36
CA PRO A 78 8.34 -22.09 11.22
C PRO A 78 7.66 -20.74 11.49
N GLN A 79 6.73 -20.34 10.62
CA GLN A 79 5.93 -19.13 10.83
C GLN A 79 4.95 -19.30 11.99
N ASN A 80 4.68 -18.21 12.72
CA ASN A 80 3.67 -18.19 13.76
C ASN A 80 2.27 -18.04 13.15
N GLN A 81 1.57 -19.16 12.98
CA GLN A 81 0.24 -19.18 12.37
C GLN A 81 -0.84 -18.45 13.19
N ALA A 82 -0.61 -18.20 14.49
CA ALA A 82 -1.53 -17.41 15.30
C ALA A 82 -1.49 -15.90 14.97
N GLU A 83 -0.41 -15.45 14.33
CA GLU A 83 -0.19 -14.05 13.93
C GLU A 83 -0.36 -13.86 12.41
N ALA A 84 -0.51 -14.95 11.66
CA ALA A 84 -0.70 -14.90 10.22
C ALA A 84 -2.04 -14.24 9.86
N THR A 85 -1.98 -13.24 8.99
CA THR A 85 -3.14 -12.63 8.34
C THR A 85 -3.10 -12.93 6.85
N TYR A 86 -4.28 -13.12 6.26
CA TYR A 86 -4.42 -13.27 4.82
C TYR A 86 -5.39 -12.22 4.31
N GLU A 87 -4.92 -11.44 3.36
CA GLU A 87 -5.74 -10.46 2.67
C GLU A 87 -5.82 -10.84 1.19
N GLY A 88 -7.04 -10.87 0.67
CA GLY A 88 -7.29 -11.18 -0.74
C GLY A 88 -6.79 -10.07 -1.69
N PRO A 89 -7.11 -10.17 -2.99
CA PRO A 89 -6.90 -9.06 -3.92
C PRO A 89 -7.62 -7.80 -3.42
N VAL A 90 -6.95 -6.64 -3.54
CA VAL A 90 -7.59 -5.35 -3.26
C VAL A 90 -8.72 -5.13 -4.28
N GLY A 91 -9.96 -5.04 -3.79
CA GLY A 91 -11.14 -4.97 -4.63
C GLY A 91 -11.44 -3.58 -5.19
N PRO A 92 -12.41 -3.48 -6.12
CA PRO A 92 -12.79 -2.22 -6.77
C PRO A 92 -13.39 -1.19 -5.81
N GLU A 93 -13.88 -1.60 -4.64
CA GLU A 93 -14.41 -0.73 -3.59
C GLU A 93 -13.40 0.33 -3.12
N TRP A 94 -12.10 0.06 -3.26
CA TRP A 94 -11.04 1.01 -2.94
C TRP A 94 -10.77 2.02 -4.06
N SER A 95 -11.51 1.97 -5.18
CA SER A 95 -11.38 2.94 -6.27
C SER A 95 -12.13 4.24 -6.06
N THR A 96 -13.08 4.26 -5.13
CA THR A 96 -13.89 5.44 -4.80
C THR A 96 -13.76 5.80 -3.34
N VAL A 97 -13.78 7.09 -3.02
CA VAL A 97 -13.77 7.58 -1.65
C VAL A 97 -15.17 7.49 -1.07
N ASP A 98 -15.29 6.78 0.06
CA ASP A 98 -16.46 6.85 0.94
C ASP A 98 -16.17 7.86 2.07
N TRP A 99 -16.78 9.03 2.00
CA TRP A 99 -16.60 10.12 2.97
C TRP A 99 -17.16 9.80 4.37
N SER A 100 -17.90 8.70 4.55
CA SER A 100 -18.33 8.22 5.87
C SER A 100 -17.20 7.55 6.66
N ARG A 101 -16.06 7.27 6.02
CA ARG A 101 -14.86 6.73 6.66
C ARG A 101 -14.05 7.83 7.35
N THR A 102 -13.16 7.41 8.23
CA THR A 102 -12.28 8.34 8.96
C THR A 102 -11.28 9.00 8.00
N ALA A 103 -10.78 10.18 8.37
CA ALA A 103 -9.77 10.87 7.58
C ALA A 103 -8.52 9.99 7.38
N ARG A 104 -8.12 9.23 8.40
CA ARG A 104 -6.98 8.29 8.35
C ARG A 104 -7.19 7.18 7.32
N GLU A 105 -8.37 6.56 7.30
CA GLU A 105 -8.67 5.49 6.34
C GLU A 105 -8.64 5.98 4.89
N ILE A 106 -9.21 7.15 4.63
CA ILE A 106 -9.20 7.75 3.28
C ILE A 106 -7.78 8.16 2.89
N HIS A 107 -7.00 8.71 3.83
CA HIS A 107 -5.60 9.03 3.62
C HIS A 107 -4.77 7.77 3.26
N ASN A 108 -4.97 6.68 3.98
CA ASN A 108 -4.36 5.38 3.71
C ASN A 108 -4.79 4.80 2.35
N GLN A 109 -6.07 4.93 1.99
CA GLN A 109 -6.58 4.56 0.67
C GLN A 109 -5.86 5.32 -0.45
N VAL A 110 -5.65 6.63 -0.28
CA VAL A 110 -4.89 7.44 -1.25
C VAL A 110 -3.45 6.92 -1.35
N ARG A 111 -2.75 6.71 -0.24
CA ARG A 111 -1.38 6.16 -0.21
C ARG A 111 -1.29 4.81 -0.93
N ALA A 112 -2.18 3.87 -0.58
CA ALA A 112 -2.21 2.53 -1.15
C ALA A 112 -2.47 2.55 -2.66
N ARG A 113 -3.40 3.38 -3.12
CA ARG A 113 -3.72 3.49 -4.55
C ARG A 113 -2.59 4.17 -5.33
N ARG A 114 -1.91 5.16 -4.74
CA ARG A 114 -0.77 5.82 -5.38
C ARG A 114 0.47 4.95 -5.52
N PHE A 115 0.64 3.97 -4.65
CA PHE A 115 1.69 2.97 -4.80
C PHE A 115 1.49 2.07 -6.02
N GLY A 116 0.24 1.82 -6.45
CA GLY A 116 -0.06 0.98 -7.60
C GLY A 116 -0.28 1.74 -8.90
N ILE A 117 -0.34 0.99 -10.00
CA ILE A 117 -0.63 1.54 -11.34
C ILE A 117 -2.13 1.45 -11.58
N TYR A 118 -2.83 2.58 -11.45
CA TYR A 118 -4.26 2.69 -11.67
C TYR A 118 -4.60 3.85 -12.59
N ASP A 119 -5.73 3.74 -13.30
CA ASP A 119 -6.33 4.84 -14.05
C ASP A 119 -7.78 5.06 -13.55
N PRO A 120 -8.10 6.23 -12.96
CA PRO A 120 -7.19 7.32 -12.59
C PRO A 120 -6.21 6.89 -11.48
N PRO A 121 -5.09 7.61 -11.26
CA PRO A 121 -4.02 7.17 -10.35
C PRO A 121 -4.39 7.19 -8.84
N GLY A 122 -5.32 8.04 -8.43
CA GLY A 122 -5.81 8.13 -7.05
C GLY A 122 -7.32 7.83 -6.92
N PRO A 123 -7.82 7.48 -5.73
CA PRO A 123 -9.23 7.13 -5.57
C PRO A 123 -10.12 8.31 -5.97
N VAL A 124 -11.24 8.00 -6.60
CA VAL A 124 -12.16 9.00 -7.13
C VAL A 124 -13.14 9.45 -6.05
N ALA A 125 -13.36 10.74 -5.94
CA ALA A 125 -14.33 11.32 -5.03
C ALA A 125 -15.21 12.35 -5.73
N GLU A 126 -16.45 12.47 -5.26
CA GLU A 126 -17.29 13.64 -5.50
C GLU A 126 -17.03 14.64 -4.38
N LEU A 127 -16.66 15.87 -4.72
CA LEU A 127 -16.40 16.94 -3.76
C LEU A 127 -16.83 18.29 -4.35
N ASN A 128 -17.73 18.99 -3.66
CA ASN A 128 -18.27 20.29 -4.08
C ASN A 128 -18.85 20.29 -5.52
N GLY A 129 -19.50 19.19 -5.92
CA GLY A 129 -20.06 19.02 -7.26
C GLY A 129 -19.03 18.77 -8.36
N ARG A 130 -17.77 18.48 -8.00
CA ARG A 130 -16.71 18.06 -8.91
C ARG A 130 -16.33 16.61 -8.65
N ARG A 131 -16.10 15.87 -9.72
CA ARG A 131 -15.48 14.55 -9.68
C ARG A 131 -13.98 14.70 -9.80
N ILE A 132 -13.24 14.23 -8.80
CA ILE A 132 -11.78 14.38 -8.70
C ILE A 132 -11.11 13.06 -8.33
N SER A 133 -9.87 12.85 -8.78
CA SER A 133 -8.99 11.79 -8.30
C SER A 133 -8.02 12.35 -7.27
N LEU A 134 -8.00 11.79 -6.06
CA LEU A 134 -7.16 12.27 -4.95
C LEU A 134 -5.75 11.72 -5.09
N LEU A 135 -4.77 12.57 -5.38
CA LEU A 135 -3.39 12.13 -5.58
C LEU A 135 -2.51 12.25 -4.34
N GLN A 136 -2.79 13.24 -3.50
CA GLN A 136 -2.08 13.42 -2.24
C GLN A 136 -2.98 14.07 -1.22
N THR A 137 -2.87 13.63 0.02
CA THR A 137 -3.65 14.15 1.13
C THR A 137 -2.79 14.37 2.36
N SER A 138 -3.26 15.22 3.27
CA SER A 138 -2.65 15.52 4.55
C SER A 138 -3.71 15.48 5.64
N LEU A 139 -3.35 14.87 6.77
CA LEU A 139 -4.17 14.84 7.98
C LEU A 139 -3.95 16.07 8.88
N ARG A 140 -2.99 16.91 8.51
CA ARG A 140 -2.72 18.21 9.13
C ARG A 140 -3.15 19.33 8.19
N PRO A 141 -3.48 20.52 8.72
CA PRO A 141 -3.73 21.69 7.89
C PRO A 141 -2.65 21.91 6.83
N ALA A 142 -3.07 21.99 5.57
CA ALA A 142 -2.22 22.21 4.41
C ALA A 142 -2.97 23.02 3.35
N GLU A 143 -2.24 23.55 2.36
CA GLU A 143 -2.87 24.17 1.19
C GLU A 143 -3.56 23.12 0.31
N GLY A 144 -4.66 23.51 -0.33
CA GLY A 144 -5.45 22.64 -1.20
C GLY A 144 -6.93 22.61 -0.85
N LEU A 145 -7.63 21.60 -1.36
CA LEU A 145 -9.06 21.41 -1.05
C LEU A 145 -9.19 20.80 0.36
N ARG A 146 -10.31 21.08 1.03
CA ARG A 146 -10.63 20.50 2.33
C ARG A 146 -11.93 19.72 2.23
N ALA A 147 -11.91 18.47 2.65
CA ALA A 147 -13.08 17.63 2.79
C ALA A 147 -13.32 17.29 4.27
N GLN A 148 -14.58 17.10 4.65
CA GLN A 148 -14.95 16.64 5.98
C GLN A 148 -15.18 15.13 5.93
N CYS A 149 -14.39 14.38 6.69
CA CYS A 149 -14.59 12.95 6.92
C CYS A 149 -15.45 12.73 8.17
N SER A 150 -15.71 11.47 8.55
CA SER A 150 -16.61 11.19 9.69
C SER A 150 -16.09 11.66 11.05
N ASP A 151 -14.77 11.75 11.22
CA ASP A 151 -14.12 12.12 12.48
C ASP A 151 -13.38 13.46 12.42
N ALA A 152 -12.75 13.77 11.28
CA ALA A 152 -11.86 14.91 11.13
C ALA A 152 -11.84 15.44 9.69
N PRO A 153 -11.35 16.68 9.46
CA PRO A 153 -11.04 17.13 8.11
C PRO A 153 -9.85 16.40 7.50
N LEU A 154 -9.90 16.26 6.17
CA LEU A 154 -8.79 15.82 5.33
C LEU A 154 -8.46 16.93 4.33
N TRP A 155 -7.17 17.24 4.19
CA TRP A 155 -6.68 18.19 3.21
C TRP A 155 -6.21 17.44 1.98
N ILE A 156 -6.72 17.81 0.81
CA ILE A 156 -6.37 17.25 -0.49
C ILE A 156 -5.38 18.21 -1.13
N THR A 157 -4.09 17.89 -0.99
CA THR A 157 -2.98 18.75 -1.41
C THR A 157 -2.68 18.61 -2.90
N MET A 158 -3.08 17.50 -3.53
CA MET A 158 -2.96 17.27 -4.96
C MET A 158 -4.13 16.42 -5.46
N HIS A 159 -4.74 16.82 -6.58
CA HIS A 159 -5.85 16.10 -7.22
C HIS A 159 -5.83 16.29 -8.74
N LEU A 160 -6.54 15.42 -9.44
CA LEU A 160 -6.89 15.59 -10.86
C LEU A 160 -8.39 15.84 -10.98
N ASP A 161 -8.78 16.82 -11.78
CA ASP A 161 -10.16 16.97 -12.20
C ASP A 161 -10.51 15.90 -13.24
N LEU A 162 -11.57 15.16 -12.96
CA LEU A 162 -12.12 14.18 -13.90
C LEU A 162 -13.31 14.84 -14.58
N PHE A 163 -13.07 15.42 -15.74
CA PHE A 163 -14.15 15.89 -16.60
C PHE A 163 -14.91 14.68 -17.14
N GLU A 164 -16.24 14.75 -17.18
CA GLU A 164 -17.02 13.77 -17.95
C GLU A 164 -16.49 13.81 -19.39
N SER A 165 -16.01 12.67 -19.90
CA SER A 165 -15.79 12.56 -21.33
C SER A 165 -17.14 12.79 -21.99
N ILE A 166 -17.32 13.94 -22.61
CA ILE A 166 -18.42 14.18 -23.53
C ILE A 166 -18.29 13.06 -24.57
N GLY A 167 -19.31 12.20 -24.63
CA GLY A 167 -19.24 10.91 -25.31
C GLY A 167 -18.66 10.98 -26.73
N SER A 168 -17.91 9.94 -27.08
CA SER A 168 -17.59 9.57 -28.46
C SER A 168 -18.16 8.19 -28.76
#